data_AF-A0A932RDM2-F1
#
_entry.id   AF-A0A932RDM2-F1
#
_cell.length_a   1.000
_cell.length_b   1.000
_cell.length_c   1.000
_cell.angle_alpha   90.00
_cell.angle_beta   90.00
_cell.angle_gamma   90.00
#
_symmetry.space_group_name_H-M   'P 1'
#
loop_
_entity.id
_entity.type
_entity.pdbx_description
1 polymer ?
#
loop_
_entity_poly.entity_id
_entity_poly.type
_entity_poly.pdbx_seq_one_letter_code
_entity_poly.pdbx_strand_id
1 'polypeptide(L)'
;MAFEQATIRIANERAFGELRAVLDQVFAADRVTKYLKKLSGQNIRIRELEAILAAGTLDVIGGARLGAARSLYQSLTVSDQAQMRELYLSKIEEVDQVLRARFSKLYRYY
;
A
#
# COMPACT_ATOMS: atom_id res chain seq x y z
N MET A 1 32.15 7.84 -6.70
CA MET A 1 31.70 7.19 -5.46
C MET A 1 30.42 6.44 -5.78
N ALA A 2 30.49 5.14 -6.07
CA ALA A 2 29.31 4.33 -6.28
C ALA A 2 28.82 3.87 -4.89
N PHE A 3 27.69 4.39 -4.44
CA PHE A 3 27.00 3.82 -3.28
C PHE A 3 26.40 2.48 -3.74
N GLU A 4 27.05 1.38 -3.39
CA GLU A 4 26.50 0.05 -3.54
C GLU A 4 25.41 -0.08 -2.47
N GLN A 5 24.17 0.14 -2.87
CA GLN A 5 23.01 0.00 -2.00
C GLN A 5 22.88 -1.49 -1.70
N ALA A 6 23.48 -1.95 -0.59
CA ALA A 6 23.34 -3.32 -0.13
C ALA A 6 21.84 -3.61 -0.06
N THR A 7 21.35 -4.48 -0.93
CA THR A 7 19.95 -4.87 -0.96
C THR A 7 19.64 -5.52 0.37
N ILE A 8 19.02 -4.78 1.29
CA ILE A 8 18.68 -5.29 2.61
C ILE A 8 17.72 -6.45 2.37
N ARG A 9 18.18 -7.66 2.69
CA ARG A 9 17.37 -8.87 2.54
C ARG A 9 16.12 -8.72 3.39
N ILE A 10 14.98 -9.11 2.82
CA ILE A 10 13.71 -9.14 3.55
C ILE A 10 13.86 -10.16 4.67
N ALA A 11 13.68 -9.74 5.92
CA ALA A 11 13.88 -10.60 7.08
C ALA A 11 12.69 -11.53 7.31
N ASN A 12 11.47 -10.99 7.20
CA ASN A 12 10.23 -11.76 7.30
C ASN A 12 9.57 -11.92 5.92
N GLU A 13 10.17 -12.77 5.08
CA GLU A 13 9.73 -12.99 3.70
C GLU A 13 8.26 -13.44 3.60
N ARG A 14 7.79 -14.23 4.57
CA ARG A 14 6.41 -14.73 4.59
C ARG A 14 5.41 -13.59 4.79
N ALA A 15 5.54 -12.82 5.87
CA ALA A 15 4.60 -11.72 6.13
C ALA A 15 4.70 -10.62 5.05
N PHE A 16 5.91 -10.38 4.54
CA PHE A 16 6.11 -9.43 3.45
C PHE A 16 5.42 -9.90 2.18
N GLY A 17 5.59 -11.17 1.79
CA GLY A 17 4.96 -11.77 0.62
C GLY A 17 3.43 -11.75 0.71
N GLU A 18 2.88 -12.10 1.88
CA GLU A 18 1.43 -12.07 2.13
C GLU A 18 0.88 -10.64 2.00
N LEU A 19 1.53 -9.63 2.59
CA LEU A 19 1.09 -8.24 2.49
C LEU A 19 1.27 -7.67 1.07
N ARG A 20 2.35 -8.04 0.38
CA ARG A 20 2.55 -7.70 -1.04
C ARG A 20 1.42 -8.25 -1.90
N ALA A 21 1.00 -9.50 -1.69
CA ALA A 21 -0.10 -10.09 -2.43
C ALA A 21 -1.42 -9.33 -2.21
N VAL A 22 -1.69 -8.87 -0.99
CA VAL A 22 -2.85 -8.01 -0.70
C VAL A 22 -2.76 -6.70 -1.48
N LEU A 23 -1.59 -6.05 -1.51
CA LEU A 23 -1.39 -4.83 -2.30
C LEU A 23 -1.61 -5.08 -3.80
N ASP A 24 -1.01 -6.13 -4.36
CA ASP A 24 -1.18 -6.49 -5.76
C ASP A 24 -2.66 -6.71 -6.12
N GLN A 25 -3.45 -7.33 -5.23
CA GLN A 25 -4.89 -7.47 -5.41
C GLN A 25 -5.62 -6.12 -5.35
N VAL A 26 -5.29 -5.26 -4.39
CA VAL A 26 -5.94 -3.93 -4.24
C VAL A 26 -5.69 -3.04 -5.45
N PHE A 27 -4.49 -3.11 -6.04
CA PHE A 27 -4.09 -2.34 -7.22
C PHE A 27 -4.43 -3.02 -8.55
N ALA A 28 -5.06 -4.20 -8.54
CA ALA A 28 -5.63 -4.78 -9.75
C ALA A 28 -6.65 -3.82 -10.39
N ALA A 29 -6.72 -3.82 -11.72
CA ALA A 29 -7.47 -2.84 -12.51
C ALA A 29 -8.96 -2.73 -12.11
N ASP A 30 -9.57 -3.84 -11.69
CA ASP A 30 -10.98 -3.91 -11.26
C ASP A 30 -11.21 -3.40 -9.82
N ARG A 31 -10.16 -3.32 -9.00
CA ARG A 31 -10.24 -2.98 -7.56
C ARG A 31 -9.67 -1.62 -7.21
N VAL A 32 -8.69 -1.11 -7.96
CA VAL A 32 -8.02 0.16 -7.66
C VAL A 32 -9.01 1.33 -7.62
N THR A 33 -10.03 1.35 -8.49
CA THR A 33 -11.05 2.40 -8.45
C THR A 33 -11.89 2.33 -7.17
N LYS A 34 -12.22 1.13 -6.68
CA LYS A 34 -12.98 0.94 -5.43
C LYS A 34 -12.13 1.37 -4.23
N TYR A 35 -10.84 1.05 -4.26
CA TYR A 35 -9.87 1.48 -3.27
C TYR A 35 -9.80 3.00 -3.16
N LEU A 36 -9.58 3.70 -4.27
CA LEU A 36 -9.51 5.17 -4.30
C LEU A 36 -10.84 5.81 -3.83
N LYS A 37 -11.98 5.26 -4.23
CA LYS A 37 -13.28 5.73 -3.72
C LYS A 37 -13.39 5.59 -2.20
N LYS A 38 -12.96 4.46 -1.65
CA LYS A 38 -13.02 4.19 -0.21
C LYS A 38 -12.13 5.14 0.57
N LEU A 39 -10.90 5.37 0.12
CA LEU A 39 -9.97 6.35 0.71
C LEU A 39 -10.55 7.77 0.70
N SER A 40 -11.12 8.18 -0.44
CA SER A 40 -11.77 9.49 -0.59
C SER A 40 -12.91 9.67 0.42
N GLY A 41 -13.74 8.64 0.61
CA GLY A 41 -14.82 8.65 1.61
C GLY A 41 -14.34 8.68 3.06
N GLN A 42 -13.13 8.17 3.34
CA GLN A 42 -12.51 8.20 4.68
C GLN A 42 -11.64 9.45 4.91
N ASN A 43 -11.47 10.30 3.89
CA ASN A 43 -10.56 11.45 3.92
C ASN A 43 -9.11 11.07 4.29
N ILE A 44 -8.67 9.87 3.91
CA ILE A 44 -7.30 9.39 4.13
C ILE A 44 -6.48 9.66 2.87
N ARG A 45 -5.32 10.30 3.01
CA ARG A 45 -4.44 10.58 1.87
C ARG A 45 -3.81 9.30 1.36
N ILE A 46 -3.62 9.19 0.04
CA ILE A 46 -3.17 7.92 -0.55
C ILE A 46 -1.76 7.51 -0.08
N ARG A 47 -0.90 8.45 0.29
CA ARG A 47 0.46 8.19 0.80
C ARG A 47 0.52 7.68 2.25
N GLU A 48 -0.56 7.82 3.02
CA GLU A 48 -0.55 7.54 4.46
C GLU A 48 -0.82 6.04 4.72
N LEU A 49 0.09 5.17 4.28
CA LEU A 49 -0.07 3.72 4.34
C LEU A 49 -0.49 3.21 5.73
N GLU A 50 0.08 3.76 6.81
CA GLU A 50 -0.28 3.35 8.17
C GLU A 50 -1.72 3.72 8.55
N ALA A 51 -2.21 4.88 8.12
CA ALA A 51 -3.61 5.27 8.33
C ALA A 51 -4.56 4.37 7.54
N ILE A 52 -4.16 3.97 6.33
CA ILE A 52 -4.90 3.06 5.45
C ILE A 52 -4.99 1.66 6.07
N LEU A 53 -3.88 1.14 6.61
CA LEU A 53 -3.81 -0.11 7.35
C LEU A 53 -4.67 -0.05 8.62
N ALA A 54 -4.59 1.05 9.37
CA ALA A 54 -5.39 1.27 10.57
C ALA A 54 -6.90 1.31 10.28
N ALA A 55 -7.29 1.86 9.13
CA ALA A 55 -8.67 1.91 8.67
C ALA A 55 -9.18 0.57 8.09
N GLY A 56 -8.33 -0.44 7.95
CA GLY A 56 -8.67 -1.75 7.38
C GLY A 56 -9.06 -1.71 5.91
N THR A 57 -8.70 -0.63 5.20
CA THR A 57 -9.15 -0.39 3.82
C THR A 57 -8.57 -1.41 2.85
N LEU A 58 -7.33 -1.85 3.07
CA LEU A 58 -6.72 -2.92 2.27
C LEU A 58 -7.46 -4.25 2.46
N ASP A 59 -7.86 -4.58 3.68
CA ASP A 59 -8.58 -5.83 3.97
C ASP A 59 -9.95 -5.86 3.29
N VAL A 60 -10.68 -4.74 3.38
CA VAL A 60 -12.02 -4.61 2.77
C VAL A 60 -11.97 -4.76 1.25
N ILE A 61 -10.96 -4.17 0.59
CA ILE A 61 -10.83 -4.24 -0.87
C ILE A 61 -10.20 -5.57 -1.32
N GLY A 62 -9.24 -6.09 -0.56
CA GLY A 62 -8.59 -7.38 -0.80
C GLY A 62 -9.51 -8.58 -0.53
N GLY A 63 -10.56 -8.40 0.28
CA GLY A 63 -11.43 -9.49 0.72
C GLY A 63 -10.84 -10.31 1.86
N ALA A 64 -9.93 -9.72 2.64
CA ALA A 64 -9.29 -10.36 3.79
C ALA A 64 -10.05 -10.07 5.09
N ARG A 65 -9.69 -10.80 6.16
CA ARG A 65 -10.18 -10.51 7.51
C ARG A 65 -9.76 -9.09 7.93
N LEU A 66 -10.69 -8.32 8.49
CA LEU A 66 -10.41 -6.97 8.98
C LEU A 66 -9.26 -6.98 10.01
N GLY A 67 -8.25 -6.15 9.78
CA GLY A 67 -7.04 -6.03 10.58
C GLY A 67 -5.88 -6.93 10.12
N ALA A 68 -6.09 -7.84 9.18
CA ALA A 68 -5.05 -8.80 8.75
C ALA A 68 -3.84 -8.09 8.13
N ALA A 69 -4.05 -7.16 7.19
CA ALA A 69 -2.96 -6.41 6.57
C ALA A 69 -2.17 -5.59 7.60
N ARG A 70 -2.87 -5.00 8.58
CA ARG A 70 -2.21 -4.26 9.67
C ARG A 70 -1.35 -5.18 10.53
N SER A 71 -1.86 -6.34 10.92
CA SER A 71 -1.10 -7.32 11.70
C SER A 71 0.12 -7.84 10.95
N LEU A 72 -0.01 -8.11 9.64
CA LEU A 72 1.13 -8.48 8.78
C LEU A 72 2.19 -7.37 8.80
N TYR A 73 1.79 -6.12 8.53
CA TYR A 73 2.70 -4.97 8.53
C TYR A 73 3.40 -4.78 9.88
N GLN A 74 2.70 -4.93 11.00
CA GLN A 74 3.28 -4.81 12.34
C GLN A 74 4.23 -5.96 12.71
N SER A 75 4.10 -7.11 12.06
CA SER A 75 5.02 -8.25 12.24
C SER A 75 6.34 -8.13 11.45
N LEU A 76 6.42 -7.15 10.55
CA LEU A 76 7.62 -6.85 9.77
C LEU A 76 8.65 -6.10 10.62
N THR A 77 9.94 -6.31 10.33
CA THR A 77 11.00 -5.46 10.87
C THR A 77 10.87 -4.03 10.35
N VAL A 78 11.49 -3.05 11.01
CA VAL A 78 11.46 -1.65 10.56
C VAL A 78 12.01 -1.51 9.14
N SER A 79 13.05 -2.28 8.79
CA SER A 79 13.61 -2.31 7.43
C SER A 79 12.63 -2.89 6.41
N ASP A 80 11.95 -3.99 6.73
CA ASP A 80 10.94 -4.60 5.86
C ASP A 80 9.71 -3.69 5.70
N GLN A 81 9.31 -2.97 6.76
CA GLN A 81 8.24 -1.97 6.70
C GLN A 81 8.59 -0.81 5.76
N ALA A 82 9.84 -0.34 5.78
CA ALA A 82 10.31 0.68 4.86
C ALA A 82 10.25 0.20 3.40
N GLN A 83 10.74 -1.01 3.12
CA GLN A 83 10.65 -1.61 1.78
C GLN A 83 9.20 -1.80 1.33
N MET A 84 8.29 -2.18 2.23
CA MET A 84 6.86 -2.31 1.92
C MET A 84 6.21 -0.95 1.61
N ARG A 85 6.63 0.11 2.32
CA ARG A 85 6.18 1.47 2.04
C ARG A 85 6.65 1.95 0.67
N GLU A 86 7.89 1.69 0.31
CA GLU A 86 8.43 2.00 -1.02
C GLU A 86 7.67 1.25 -2.12
N LEU A 87 7.47 -0.05 -1.96
CA LEU A 87 6.67 -0.86 -2.88
C LEU A 87 5.26 -0.28 -3.06
N TYR A 88 4.60 0.12 -1.97
CA TYR A 88 3.28 0.73 -2.02
C TYR A 88 3.27 2.07 -2.78
N LEU A 89 4.29 2.92 -2.59
CA LEU A 89 4.42 4.18 -3.31
C LEU A 89 4.63 3.94 -4.81
N SER A 90 5.46 2.98 -5.20
CA SER A 90 5.62 2.59 -6.61
C SER A 90 4.28 2.15 -7.23
N LYS A 91 3.46 1.37 -6.51
CA LYS A 91 2.11 0.99 -6.97
C LYS A 91 1.19 2.19 -7.16
N ILE A 92 1.28 3.20 -6.30
CA ILE A 92 0.50 4.44 -6.44
C ILE A 92 0.89 5.21 -7.70
N GLU A 93 2.18 5.23 -8.03
CA GLU A 93 2.71 5.92 -9.20
C GLU A 93 2.25 5.26 -10.51
N GLU A 94 2.14 3.94 -10.51
CA GLU A 94 1.64 3.12 -11.63
C GLU A 94 0.13 3.27 -11.89
N VAL A 95 -0.63 3.93 -11.00
CA VAL A 95 -2.07 4.16 -11.21
C VAL A 95 -2.31 5.05 -12.43
N ASP A 96 -3.24 4.62 -13.28
CA ASP A 96 -3.64 5.34 -14.50
C ASP A 96 -3.93 6.84 -14.25
N GLN A 97 -3.44 7.69 -15.16
CA GLN A 97 -3.48 9.14 -15.01
C GLN A 97 -4.91 9.70 -14.95
N VAL A 98 -5.87 9.08 -15.64
CA VAL A 98 -7.29 9.48 -15.60
C VAL A 98 -7.86 9.22 -14.21
N LEU A 99 -7.53 8.08 -13.59
CA LEU A 99 -7.91 7.80 -12.20
C LEU A 99 -7.24 8.76 -11.22
N ARG A 100 -5.94 9.05 -11.39
CA ARG A 100 -5.23 10.02 -10.54
C ARG A 100 -5.86 11.40 -10.63
N ALA A 101 -6.22 11.88 -11.82
CA ALA A 101 -6.91 13.15 -12.01
C ALA A 101 -8.29 13.17 -11.33
N ARG A 102 -9.08 12.09 -11.51
CA ARG A 102 -10.40 11.94 -10.90
C ARG A 102 -10.35 11.98 -9.36
N PHE A 103 -9.32 11.39 -8.77
CA PHE A 103 -9.11 11.34 -7.33
C PHE A 103 -8.00 12.30 -6.84
N SER A 104 -7.75 13.38 -7.57
CA SER A 104 -6.61 14.32 -7.34
C SER A 104 -6.47 14.82 -5.90
N LYS A 105 -7.58 14.95 -5.15
CA LYS A 105 -7.57 15.32 -3.73
C LYS A 105 -6.77 14.35 -2.86
N LEU A 106 -6.78 13.06 -3.19
CA LEU A 106 -6.02 12.02 -2.48
C LEU A 106 -4.51 12.14 -2.71
N TYR A 107 -4.13 12.67 -3.86
CA TYR A 107 -2.75 12.83 -4.33
C TYR A 107 -2.18 14.21 -4.01
N ARG A 108 -2.89 15.06 -3.26
CA ARG A 108 -2.40 16.41 -2.96
C ARG A 108 -1.14 16.32 -2.10
N TYR A 109 -0.08 16.99 -2.56
CA TYR A 109 1.27 16.93 -1.96
C TYR A 109 1.95 15.54 -2.07
N TYR A 110 1.51 14.72 -3.04
CA TYR A 110 2.27 13.59 -3.55
C TYR A 110 3.30 14.08 -4.56
#